data_AF-A0A2V7JDQ4-F1
#
_entry.id   AF-A0A2V7JDQ4-F1
#
_cell.length_a   1.000
_cell.length_b   1.000
_cell.length_c   1.000
_cell.angle_alpha   90.00
_cell.angle_beta   90.00
_cell.angle_gamma   90.00
#
_symmetry.space_group_name_H-M   'P 1'
#
loop_
_entity.id
_entity.type
_entity.pdbx_description
1 polymer ?
#
loop_
_entity_poly.entity_id
_entity_poly.type
_entity_poly.pdbx_seq_one_letter_code
_entity_poly.pdbx_strand_id
1 'polypeptide(L)'
;AYGAALQYFTGSKAHNVELRKIAQEHGYKLNEYGLFKGTRRVAGKTEEEIYAKLGLDWIPPELREARGEITLAREHRLPRLVELTDIRGDLQMHTSATDGKGTIDEMAHAARALGYQYIAITDHSKRVTMALGFDAKRLREQWKTIDEWNATSRGFTILKSIELDILENGKLDLPDDVLAEADYVVATVHYG
;
A
#
# COMPACT_ATOMS: atom_id res chain seq x y z
N ALA A 1 1.89 -27.60 16.16
CA ALA A 1 1.48 -26.33 16.78
C ALA A 1 1.80 -25.23 15.78
N TYR A 2 1.03 -25.17 14.70
CA TYR A 2 1.38 -24.33 13.55
C TYR A 2 1.15 -22.85 13.85
N GLY A 3 0.00 -22.50 14.42
CA GLY A 3 -0.30 -21.12 14.85
C GLY A 3 0.68 -20.54 15.86
N ALA A 4 1.18 -21.35 16.80
CA ALA A 4 2.19 -20.87 17.74
C ALA A 4 3.52 -20.55 17.06
N ALA A 5 3.92 -21.38 16.09
CA ALA A 5 5.12 -21.13 15.30
C ALA A 5 4.93 -19.88 14.43
N LEU A 6 3.77 -19.70 13.79
CA LEU A 6 3.45 -18.47 13.03
C LEU A 6 3.60 -17.23 13.92
N GLN A 7 2.90 -17.19 15.06
CA GLN A 7 2.97 -16.07 16.00
C GLN A 7 4.42 -15.80 16.42
N TYR A 8 5.15 -16.84 16.81
CA TYR A 8 6.52 -16.72 17.30
C TYR A 8 7.50 -16.21 16.23
N PHE A 9 7.45 -16.75 15.01
CA PHE A 9 8.40 -16.43 13.95
C PHE A 9 8.03 -15.19 13.13
N THR A 10 6.76 -14.79 13.11
CA THR A 10 6.34 -13.48 12.58
C THR A 10 6.82 -12.35 13.50
N GLY A 11 6.67 -12.52 14.82
CA GLY A 11 7.07 -11.50 15.78
C GLY A 11 6.22 -10.23 15.68
N SER A 12 6.78 -9.03 15.92
CA SER A 12 8.21 -8.75 16.19
C SER A 12 8.70 -9.30 17.54
N LYS A 13 10.01 -9.19 17.82
CA LYS A 13 10.57 -9.59 19.13
C LYS A 13 9.87 -8.86 20.29
N ALA A 14 9.58 -7.57 20.12
CA ALA A 14 8.94 -6.75 21.15
C ALA A 14 7.51 -7.24 21.41
N HIS A 15 6.74 -7.44 20.33
CA HIS A 15 5.39 -8.01 20.41
C HIS A 15 5.37 -9.37 21.13
N ASN A 16 6.31 -10.26 20.78
CA ASN A 16 6.44 -11.57 21.43
C ASN A 16 6.76 -11.47 22.93
N VAL A 17 7.56 -10.49 23.35
CA VAL A 17 7.87 -10.28 24.77
C VAL A 17 6.60 -9.88 25.52
N GLU A 18 5.80 -8.96 24.99
CA GLU A 18 4.56 -8.53 25.62
C GLU A 18 3.51 -9.65 25.68
N LEU A 19 3.32 -10.42 24.61
CA LEU A 19 2.41 -11.58 24.66
C LEU A 19 2.84 -12.64 25.67
N ARG A 20 4.16 -12.87 25.84
CA ARG A 20 4.66 -13.78 26.87
C ARG A 20 4.43 -13.25 28.28
N LYS A 21 4.56 -11.95 28.52
CA LYS A 21 4.23 -11.33 29.81
C LYS A 21 2.74 -11.54 30.13
N ILE A 22 1.86 -11.25 29.18
CA ILE A 22 0.41 -11.46 29.32
C ILE A 22 0.08 -12.93 29.58
N ALA A 23 0.72 -13.85 28.85
CA ALA A 23 0.56 -15.29 29.08
C ALA A 23 0.95 -15.66 30.52
N GLN A 24 2.09 -15.17 31.01
CA GLN A 24 2.55 -15.43 32.38
C GLN A 24 1.60 -14.87 33.44
N GLU A 25 1.05 -13.66 33.24
CA GLU A 25 0.04 -13.07 34.12
C GLU A 25 -1.22 -13.93 34.24
N HIS A 26 -1.57 -14.67 33.18
CA HIS A 26 -2.70 -15.61 33.15
C HIS A 26 -2.33 -17.04 33.60
N GLY A 27 -1.11 -17.27 34.09
CA GLY A 27 -0.62 -18.58 34.51
C GLY A 27 -0.34 -19.53 33.33
N TYR A 28 -0.08 -18.99 32.14
CA TYR A 28 0.31 -19.72 30.95
C TYR A 28 1.79 -19.53 30.60
N LYS A 29 2.32 -20.48 29.83
CA LYS A 29 3.61 -20.36 29.13
C LYS A 29 3.37 -20.35 27.63
N LEU A 30 3.76 -19.26 26.96
CA LEU A 30 3.73 -19.15 25.50
C LEU A 30 5.13 -19.37 24.93
N ASN A 31 5.25 -20.26 23.95
CA ASN A 31 6.47 -20.48 23.16
C ASN A 31 6.12 -20.93 21.73
N GLU A 32 7.13 -21.21 20.91
CA GLU A 32 7.01 -21.63 19.51
C GLU A 32 6.21 -22.94 19.31
N TYR A 33 6.00 -23.72 20.38
CA TYR A 33 5.28 -24.98 20.35
C TYR A 33 3.84 -24.89 20.86
N GLY A 34 3.39 -23.73 21.34
CA GLY A 34 2.03 -23.54 21.85
C GLY A 34 1.91 -22.61 23.05
N LEU A 35 0.67 -22.44 23.49
CA LEU A 35 0.31 -21.89 24.79
C LEU A 35 0.02 -23.04 25.75
N PHE A 36 0.63 -23.05 26.92
CA PHE A 36 0.59 -24.16 27.88
C PHE A 36 0.11 -23.73 29.26
N LYS A 37 -0.68 -24.57 29.92
CA LYS A 37 -0.96 -24.52 31.36
C LYS A 37 -0.29 -25.72 32.02
N GLY A 38 0.81 -25.49 32.72
CA GLY A 38 1.72 -26.57 33.12
C GLY A 38 2.28 -27.30 31.88
N THR A 39 2.09 -28.62 31.80
CA THR A 39 2.50 -29.44 30.64
C THR A 39 1.42 -29.57 29.56
N ARG A 40 0.18 -29.15 29.85
CA ARG A 40 -0.94 -29.27 28.93
C ARG A 40 -0.95 -28.10 27.95
N ARG A 41 -0.86 -28.39 26.64
CA ARG A 41 -1.10 -27.39 25.59
C ARG A 41 -2.59 -27.02 25.55
N VAL A 42 -2.89 -25.72 25.67
CA VAL A 42 -4.25 -25.18 25.72
C VAL A 42 -4.63 -24.38 24.46
N ALA A 43 -3.66 -23.93 23.67
CA ALA A 43 -3.84 -23.32 22.35
C ALA A 43 -2.57 -23.46 21.49
N GLY A 44 -2.68 -23.20 20.19
CA GLY A 44 -1.56 -23.11 19.27
C GLY A 44 -1.70 -23.94 18.01
N LYS A 45 -2.91 -24.40 17.67
CA LYS A 45 -3.20 -24.92 16.34
C LYS A 45 -3.26 -23.76 15.35
N THR A 46 -3.98 -22.69 15.71
CA THR A 46 -4.05 -21.42 14.96
C THR A 46 -3.53 -20.25 15.81
N GLU A 47 -3.26 -19.10 15.20
CA GLU A 47 -2.84 -17.90 15.93
C GLU A 47 -3.99 -17.35 16.77
N GLU A 48 -5.19 -17.30 16.20
CA GLU A 48 -6.42 -16.80 16.80
C GLU A 48 -6.74 -17.51 18.11
N GLU A 49 -6.52 -18.83 18.19
CA GLU A 49 -6.67 -19.58 19.43
C GLU A 49 -5.77 -19.05 20.55
N ILE A 50 -4.55 -18.62 20.23
CA ILE A 50 -3.60 -18.07 21.21
C ILE A 50 -4.08 -16.72 21.69
N TYR A 51 -4.36 -15.79 20.77
CA TYR A 51 -4.86 -14.45 21.11
C TYR A 51 -6.15 -14.53 21.93
N ALA A 52 -7.11 -15.35 21.50
CA ALA A 52 -8.37 -15.55 22.22
C ALA A 52 -8.16 -16.12 23.63
N LYS A 53 -7.21 -17.06 23.82
CA LYS A 53 -6.87 -17.57 25.16
C LYS A 53 -6.18 -16.55 26.05
N LEU A 54 -5.56 -15.53 25.48
CA LEU A 54 -4.95 -14.41 26.18
C LEU A 54 -5.91 -13.22 26.36
N GLY A 55 -7.18 -13.35 25.92
CA GLY A 55 -8.18 -12.29 26.03
C GLY A 55 -7.92 -11.12 25.07
N LEU A 56 -7.37 -11.41 23.89
CA LEU A 56 -7.05 -10.44 22.85
C LEU A 56 -7.78 -10.82 21.55
N ASP A 57 -8.19 -9.82 20.78
CA ASP A 57 -8.46 -10.01 19.36
C ASP A 57 -7.19 -10.50 18.63
N TRP A 58 -7.37 -11.24 17.53
CA TRP A 58 -6.24 -11.58 16.67
C TRP A 58 -5.66 -10.31 16.05
N ILE A 59 -4.34 -10.15 16.17
CA ILE A 59 -3.63 -8.95 15.75
C ILE A 59 -3.00 -9.21 14.37
N PRO A 60 -3.37 -8.45 13.31
CA PRO A 60 -2.72 -8.53 12.02
C PRO A 60 -1.19 -8.39 12.13
N PRO A 61 -0.40 -9.21 11.40
CA PRO A 61 1.07 -9.16 11.41
C PRO A 61 1.66 -7.74 11.28
N GLU A 62 1.06 -6.90 10.42
CA GLU A 62 1.49 -5.54 10.12
C GLU A 62 1.48 -4.60 11.33
N LEU A 63 0.70 -4.92 12.38
CA LEU A 63 0.59 -4.12 13.59
C LEU A 63 1.53 -4.57 14.72
N ARG A 64 2.21 -5.72 14.58
CA ARG A 64 2.90 -6.42 15.68
C ARG A 64 4.27 -5.83 16.03
N GLU A 65 4.27 -4.55 16.40
CA GLU A 65 5.49 -3.78 16.69
C GLU A 65 5.60 -3.27 18.13
N ALA A 66 4.71 -3.70 19.03
CA ALA A 66 4.62 -3.22 20.41
C ALA A 66 4.47 -1.69 20.50
N ARG A 67 3.63 -1.12 19.63
CA ARG A 67 3.34 0.33 19.52
C ARG A 67 1.94 0.71 20.00
N GLY A 68 1.24 -0.22 20.66
CA GLY A 68 -0.10 -0.01 21.24
C GLY A 68 -1.17 -0.98 20.74
N GLU A 69 -0.82 -1.83 19.77
CA GLU A 69 -1.71 -2.81 19.16
C GLU A 69 -2.29 -3.80 20.17
N ILE A 70 -1.53 -4.18 21.21
CA ILE A 70 -1.98 -5.11 22.24
C ILE A 70 -3.06 -4.50 23.14
N THR A 71 -2.93 -3.22 23.50
CA THR A 71 -3.97 -2.50 24.25
C THR A 71 -5.24 -2.39 23.39
N LEU A 72 -5.10 -2.02 22.12
CA LEU A 72 -6.24 -1.94 21.20
C LEU A 72 -6.93 -3.29 21.01
N ALA A 73 -6.17 -4.38 20.90
CA ALA A 73 -6.70 -5.74 20.79
C ALA A 73 -7.44 -6.21 22.04
N ARG A 74 -7.01 -5.76 23.23
CA ARG A 74 -7.69 -6.03 24.49
C ARG A 74 -9.01 -5.25 24.62
N GLU A 75 -9.04 -4.04 24.09
CA GLU A 75 -10.21 -3.15 24.14
C GLU A 75 -11.19 -3.37 22.98
N HIS A 76 -10.92 -4.32 22.07
CA HIS A 76 -11.68 -4.54 20.84
C HIS A 76 -11.76 -3.29 19.93
N ARG A 77 -10.63 -2.59 19.82
CA ARG A 77 -10.47 -1.30 19.09
C ARG A 77 -9.35 -1.33 18.05
N LEU A 78 -8.96 -2.51 17.58
CA LEU A 78 -8.04 -2.61 16.45
C LEU A 78 -8.64 -1.89 15.23
N PRO A 79 -7.83 -1.12 14.47
CA PRO A 79 -8.31 -0.48 13.26
C PRO A 79 -8.61 -1.54 12.19
N ARG A 80 -9.62 -1.28 11.35
CA ARG A 80 -9.75 -1.99 10.08
C ARG A 80 -8.62 -1.53 9.16
N LEU A 81 -7.80 -2.46 8.72
CA LEU A 81 -6.73 -2.19 7.76
C LEU A 81 -7.30 -2.19 6.33
N VAL A 82 -6.62 -1.47 5.44
CA VAL A 82 -6.87 -1.55 4.00
C VAL A 82 -6.43 -2.92 3.50
N GLU A 83 -7.27 -3.56 2.69
CA GLU A 83 -6.98 -4.84 2.03
C GLU A 83 -6.72 -4.63 0.54
N LEU A 84 -6.06 -5.60 -0.12
CA LEU A 84 -5.83 -5.54 -1.58
C LEU A 84 -7.14 -5.42 -2.37
N THR A 85 -8.23 -5.99 -1.86
CA THR A 85 -9.58 -5.91 -2.44
C THR A 85 -10.22 -4.53 -2.31
N ASP A 86 -9.74 -3.68 -1.39
CA ASP A 86 -10.18 -2.29 -1.26
C ASP A 86 -9.51 -1.39 -2.33
N ILE A 87 -8.41 -1.84 -2.96
CA ILE A 87 -7.66 -1.08 -3.97
C ILE A 87 -8.39 -1.11 -5.32
N ARG A 88 -8.82 0.07 -5.78
CA ARG A 88 -9.56 0.24 -7.05
C ARG A 88 -8.71 0.73 -8.20
N GLY A 89 -7.48 1.12 -7.96
CA GLY A 89 -6.60 1.66 -8.99
C GLY A 89 -5.22 2.00 -8.45
N ASP A 90 -4.29 2.17 -9.38
CA ASP A 90 -2.94 2.62 -9.10
C ASP A 90 -2.81 4.09 -9.54
N LEU A 91 -2.25 4.93 -8.67
CA LEU A 91 -2.22 6.38 -8.84
C LEU A 91 -0.82 6.91 -9.20
N GLN A 92 0.17 6.05 -9.46
CA GLN A 92 1.47 6.51 -9.97
C GLN A 92 2.11 5.45 -10.87
N MET A 93 2.08 5.69 -12.18
CA MET A 93 2.58 4.74 -13.18
C MET A 93 3.21 5.48 -14.35
N HIS A 94 4.37 5.01 -14.82
CA HIS A 94 5.08 5.60 -15.95
C HIS A 94 4.98 4.69 -17.18
N THR A 95 4.89 5.32 -18.35
CA THR A 95 4.87 4.65 -19.64
C THR A 95 6.24 4.75 -20.31
N SER A 96 6.39 4.05 -21.43
CA SER A 96 7.54 4.18 -22.32
C SER A 96 7.70 5.56 -22.95
N ALA A 97 6.78 6.50 -22.69
CA ALA A 97 6.93 7.88 -23.10
C ALA A 97 8.01 8.63 -22.29
N THR A 98 8.27 8.22 -21.04
CA THR A 98 9.40 8.70 -20.24
C THR A 98 10.36 7.56 -19.88
N ASP A 99 10.25 7.01 -18.69
CA ASP A 99 11.17 6.06 -18.05
C ASP A 99 10.51 4.72 -17.71
N GLY A 100 9.20 4.59 -17.96
CA GLY A 100 8.48 3.34 -17.93
C GLY A 100 8.82 2.43 -19.12
N LYS A 101 8.19 1.26 -19.17
CA LYS A 101 8.42 0.26 -20.23
C LYS A 101 7.18 -0.07 -21.04
N GLY A 102 5.99 0.04 -20.44
CA GLY A 102 4.72 -0.25 -21.11
C GLY A 102 4.16 0.96 -21.83
N THR A 103 3.43 0.72 -22.90
CA THR A 103 2.55 1.71 -23.53
C THR A 103 1.31 1.95 -22.65
N ILE A 104 0.59 3.05 -22.89
CA ILE A 104 -0.70 3.35 -22.22
C ILE A 104 -1.67 2.16 -22.32
N ASP A 105 -1.75 1.56 -23.51
CA ASP A 105 -2.66 0.46 -23.77
C ASP A 105 -2.29 -0.81 -22.98
N GLU A 106 -1.02 -1.19 -22.97
CA GLU A 106 -0.53 -2.35 -22.19
C GLU A 106 -0.77 -2.15 -20.69
N MET A 107 -0.51 -0.95 -20.18
CA MET A 107 -0.70 -0.60 -18.78
C MET A 107 -2.17 -0.69 -18.37
N ALA A 108 -3.07 -0.15 -19.20
CA ALA A 108 -4.51 -0.20 -18.95
C ALA A 108 -5.07 -1.63 -18.98
N HIS A 109 -4.63 -2.45 -19.93
CA HIS A 109 -5.03 -3.86 -20.00
C HIS A 109 -4.50 -4.68 -18.83
N ALA A 110 -3.24 -4.46 -18.40
CA ALA A 110 -2.68 -5.11 -17.22
C ALA A 110 -3.45 -4.73 -15.95
N ALA A 111 -3.75 -3.44 -15.76
CA ALA A 111 -4.52 -2.95 -14.63
C ALA A 111 -5.95 -3.51 -14.59
N ARG A 112 -6.62 -3.62 -15.75
CA ARG A 112 -7.92 -4.31 -15.86
C ARG A 112 -7.84 -5.76 -15.42
N ALA A 113 -6.78 -6.48 -15.81
CA ALA A 113 -6.57 -7.87 -15.41
C ALA A 113 -6.36 -8.04 -13.89
N LEU A 114 -5.88 -6.99 -13.21
CA LEU A 114 -5.78 -6.92 -11.75
C LEU A 114 -7.11 -6.55 -11.07
N GLY A 115 -8.18 -6.25 -11.83
CA GLY A 115 -9.48 -5.86 -11.30
C GLY A 115 -9.61 -4.39 -10.93
N TYR A 116 -8.64 -3.55 -11.34
CA TYR A 116 -8.73 -2.11 -11.14
C TYR A 116 -9.83 -1.48 -12.00
N GLN A 117 -10.38 -0.39 -11.50
CA GLN A 117 -11.39 0.47 -12.13
C GLN A 117 -10.74 1.67 -12.81
N TYR A 118 -9.55 2.08 -12.36
CA TYR A 118 -8.81 3.18 -12.96
C TYR A 118 -7.31 3.05 -12.74
N ILE A 119 -6.54 3.80 -13.53
CA ILE A 119 -5.11 4.07 -13.28
C ILE A 119 -4.80 5.53 -13.57
N ALA A 120 -3.77 6.07 -12.93
CA ALA A 120 -3.16 7.34 -13.30
C ALA A 120 -1.86 7.10 -14.07
N ILE A 121 -1.76 7.66 -15.27
CA ILE A 121 -0.49 7.73 -16.01
C ILE A 121 0.18 9.05 -15.63
N THR A 122 1.25 8.95 -14.85
CA THR A 122 1.96 10.07 -14.22
C THR A 122 3.37 10.17 -14.77
N ASP A 123 3.51 10.18 -16.09
CA ASP A 123 4.83 10.35 -16.73
C ASP A 123 5.52 11.64 -16.25
N HIS A 124 6.85 11.65 -16.30
CA HIS A 124 7.64 12.76 -15.77
C HIS A 124 7.48 14.05 -16.57
N SER A 125 7.51 15.17 -15.85
CA SER A 125 7.63 16.51 -16.40
C SER A 125 9.09 16.87 -16.78
N LYS A 126 9.24 18.01 -17.46
CA LYS A 126 10.40 18.44 -18.26
C LYS A 126 11.76 18.36 -17.56
N ARG A 127 11.84 18.56 -16.23
CA ARG A 127 13.12 18.73 -15.52
C ARG A 127 13.86 17.40 -15.29
N VAL A 128 13.19 16.24 -15.34
CA VAL A 128 13.85 14.93 -15.41
C VAL A 128 14.43 14.70 -16.81
N THR A 129 15.54 15.39 -17.10
CA THR A 129 16.22 15.38 -18.41
C THR A 129 16.73 13.99 -18.83
N MET A 130 16.98 13.09 -17.87
CA MET A 130 17.31 11.69 -18.17
C MET A 130 16.11 10.88 -18.68
N ALA A 131 14.88 11.33 -18.44
CA ALA A 131 13.65 10.60 -18.75
C ALA A 131 12.87 11.18 -19.95
N LEU A 132 13.45 12.11 -20.73
CA LEU A 132 12.72 12.81 -21.80
C LEU A 132 11.41 13.42 -21.28
N GLY A 133 11.43 14.14 -20.16
CA GLY A 133 10.22 14.68 -19.53
C GLY A 133 9.33 15.55 -20.43
N PHE A 134 8.05 15.63 -20.10
CA PHE A 134 7.06 16.33 -20.90
C PHE A 134 7.07 17.85 -20.69
N ASP A 135 6.98 18.59 -21.79
CA ASP A 135 6.50 19.96 -21.77
C ASP A 135 4.96 20.00 -21.88
N ALA A 136 4.38 21.19 -21.73
CA ALA A 136 2.93 21.38 -21.80
C ALA A 136 2.30 20.88 -23.10
N LYS A 137 3.03 20.93 -24.22
CA LYS A 137 2.51 20.49 -25.52
C LYS A 137 2.45 18.96 -25.57
N ARG A 138 3.56 18.30 -25.22
CA ARG A 138 3.66 16.84 -25.22
C ARG A 138 2.73 16.19 -24.21
N LEU A 139 2.54 16.83 -23.05
CA LEU A 139 1.55 16.39 -22.06
C LEU A 139 0.12 16.41 -22.61
N ARG A 140 -0.27 17.51 -23.27
CA ARG A 140 -1.60 17.60 -23.90
C ARG A 140 -1.77 16.58 -25.04
N GLU A 141 -0.72 16.26 -25.78
CA GLU A 141 -0.75 15.20 -26.80
C GLU A 141 -1.00 13.81 -26.19
N GLN A 142 -0.35 13.50 -25.05
CA GLN A 142 -0.63 12.27 -24.32
C GLN A 142 -2.06 12.26 -23.77
N TRP A 143 -2.50 13.34 -23.15
CA TRP A 143 -3.86 13.45 -22.61
C TRP A 143 -4.93 13.29 -23.68
N LYS A 144 -4.69 13.80 -24.89
CA LYS A 144 -5.56 13.51 -26.04
C LYS A 144 -5.61 12.01 -26.35
N THR A 145 -4.48 11.32 -26.29
CA THR A 145 -4.42 9.85 -26.48
C THR A 145 -5.21 9.12 -25.39
N ILE A 146 -5.11 9.59 -24.14
CA ILE A 146 -5.89 9.08 -23.02
C ILE A 146 -7.39 9.32 -23.22
N ASP A 147 -7.79 10.51 -23.68
CA ASP A 147 -9.18 10.84 -23.97
C ASP A 147 -9.76 9.94 -25.08
N GLU A 148 -8.99 9.71 -26.15
CA GLU A 148 -9.36 8.79 -27.24
C GLU A 148 -9.49 7.34 -26.74
N TRP A 149 -8.57 6.89 -25.89
CA TRP A 149 -8.63 5.56 -25.28
C TRP A 149 -9.87 5.43 -24.38
N ASN A 150 -10.09 6.40 -23.48
CA ASN A 150 -11.22 6.45 -22.57
C ASN A 150 -12.58 6.49 -23.29
N ALA A 151 -12.66 7.17 -24.44
CA ALA A 151 -13.89 7.25 -25.24
C ALA A 151 -14.35 5.88 -25.77
N THR A 152 -13.41 4.94 -25.96
CA THR A 152 -13.70 3.58 -26.42
C THR A 152 -13.75 2.54 -25.29
N SER A 153 -13.16 2.88 -24.14
CA SER A 153 -13.14 2.06 -22.94
C SER A 153 -14.48 2.06 -22.20
N ARG A 154 -14.96 0.86 -21.81
CA ARG A 154 -16.08 0.71 -20.86
C ARG A 154 -15.58 0.16 -19.53
N GLY A 155 -16.05 0.73 -18.43
CA GLY A 155 -15.82 0.23 -17.08
C GLY A 155 -14.40 0.40 -16.54
N PHE A 156 -13.55 1.18 -17.22
CA PHE A 156 -12.19 1.49 -16.79
C PHE A 156 -11.79 2.87 -17.28
N THR A 157 -11.10 3.63 -16.44
CA THR A 157 -10.68 5.00 -16.75
C THR A 157 -9.18 5.19 -16.56
N ILE A 158 -8.52 5.80 -17.53
CA ILE A 158 -7.17 6.31 -17.37
C ILE A 158 -7.27 7.79 -17.00
N LEU A 159 -6.70 8.18 -15.87
CA LEU A 159 -6.70 9.56 -15.40
C LEU A 159 -5.59 10.34 -16.11
N LYS A 160 -5.93 11.49 -16.69
CA LYS A 160 -4.96 12.44 -17.23
C LYS A 160 -4.13 13.00 -16.09
N SER A 161 -2.88 12.56 -15.99
CA SER A 161 -2.04 12.88 -14.86
C SER A 161 -0.61 13.23 -15.28
N ILE A 162 0.18 13.68 -14.32
CA ILE A 162 1.59 14.04 -14.49
C ILE A 162 2.31 13.93 -13.14
N GLU A 163 3.56 13.48 -13.14
CA GLU A 163 4.49 13.68 -12.03
C GLU A 163 5.36 14.91 -12.29
N LEU A 164 5.18 15.95 -11.46
CA LEU A 164 5.85 17.24 -11.54
C LEU A 164 7.05 17.33 -10.60
N ASP A 165 8.10 17.96 -11.10
CA ASP A 165 9.22 18.44 -10.27
C ASP A 165 8.81 19.67 -9.44
N ILE A 166 9.08 19.61 -8.13
CA ILE A 166 9.16 20.78 -7.26
C ILE A 166 10.56 21.38 -7.41
N LEU A 167 10.63 22.57 -8.01
CA LEU A 167 11.87 23.29 -8.26
C LEU A 167 12.50 23.79 -6.93
N GLU A 168 13.80 24.06 -6.94
CA GLU A 168 14.55 24.60 -5.78
C GLU A 168 13.93 25.86 -5.14
N ASN A 169 13.20 26.65 -5.92
CA ASN A 169 12.50 27.85 -5.45
C ASN A 169 11.07 27.55 -4.92
N GLY A 170 10.69 26.28 -4.82
CA GLY A 170 9.37 25.80 -4.40
C GLY A 170 8.27 25.89 -5.46
N LYS A 171 8.58 26.35 -6.68
CA LYS A 171 7.60 26.39 -7.78
C LYS A 171 7.50 25.03 -8.49
N LEU A 172 6.41 24.83 -9.21
CA LEU A 172 6.22 23.67 -10.08
C LEU A 172 6.82 23.93 -11.47
N ASP A 173 7.17 22.86 -12.17
CA ASP A 173 7.86 22.92 -13.47
C ASP A 173 6.92 23.01 -14.69
N LEU A 174 5.60 22.99 -14.47
CA LEU A 174 4.56 23.31 -15.46
C LEU A 174 3.63 24.46 -14.99
N PRO A 175 3.10 25.27 -15.93
CA PRO A 175 2.15 26.35 -15.62
C PRO A 175 0.79 25.88 -15.09
N ASP A 176 0.16 26.66 -14.21
CA ASP A 176 -1.14 26.36 -13.60
C ASP A 176 -2.27 26.13 -14.62
N ASP A 177 -2.26 26.80 -15.77
CA ASP A 177 -3.28 26.60 -16.82
C ASP A 177 -3.22 25.18 -17.42
N VAL A 178 -2.02 24.61 -17.49
CA VAL A 178 -1.82 23.23 -17.94
C VAL A 178 -2.27 22.26 -16.85
N LEU A 179 -1.92 22.53 -15.60
CA LEU A 179 -2.26 21.66 -14.47
C LEU A 179 -3.77 21.62 -14.22
N ALA A 180 -4.50 22.70 -14.52
CA ALA A 180 -5.95 22.77 -14.42
C ALA A 180 -6.70 21.81 -15.38
N GLU A 181 -6.02 21.27 -16.40
CA GLU A 181 -6.59 20.29 -17.34
C GLU A 181 -6.42 18.84 -16.88
N ALA A 182 -5.59 18.59 -15.85
CA ALA A 182 -5.31 17.27 -15.29
C ALA A 182 -6.45 16.79 -14.37
N ASP A 183 -6.66 15.48 -14.34
CA ASP A 183 -7.54 14.83 -13.36
C ASP A 183 -6.82 14.62 -12.02
N TYR A 184 -5.49 14.43 -12.07
CA TYR A 184 -4.65 14.14 -10.91
C TYR A 184 -3.22 14.63 -11.15
N VAL A 185 -2.60 15.22 -10.13
CA VAL A 185 -1.25 15.77 -10.21
C VAL A 185 -0.44 15.27 -9.01
N VAL A 186 0.73 14.70 -9.29
CA VAL A 186 1.73 14.35 -8.29
C VAL A 186 2.84 15.39 -8.35
N ALA A 187 3.26 15.93 -7.21
CA ALA A 187 4.42 16.82 -7.13
C ALA A 187 5.48 16.19 -6.22
N THR A 188 6.70 16.06 -6.74
CA THR A 188 7.83 15.35 -6.11
C THR A 188 9.10 16.20 -6.17
N VAL A 189 9.97 16.03 -5.18
CA VAL A 189 11.31 16.64 -5.18
C VAL A 189 12.29 15.60 -5.72
N HIS A 190 12.76 15.76 -6.95
CA HIS A 190 13.76 14.86 -7.55
C HIS A 190 15.20 15.31 -7.31
N TYR A 191 15.40 16.61 -7.13
CA TYR A 191 16.72 17.24 -6.94
C TYR A 191 16.68 18.21 -5.76
N GLY A 192 17.71 18.19 -4.93
CA GLY A 192 17.88 19.08 -3.77
C GLY A 192 19.35 19.15 -3.33
#